data_AF-A0A5N5ZC48-F1
#
_entry.id   AF-A0A5N5ZC48-F1
#
_cell.length_a   1.000
_cell.length_b   1.000
_cell.length_c   1.000
_cell.angle_alpha   90.00
_cell.angle_beta   90.00
_cell.angle_gamma   90.00
#
_symmetry.space_group_name_H-M   'P 1'
#
loop_
_entity.id
_entity.type
_entity.pdbx_description
1 polymer ?
#
loop_
_entity_poly.entity_id
_entity_poly.type
_entity_poly.pdbx_seq_one_letter_code
_entity_poly.pdbx_strand_id
1 'polypeptide(L)' 'MQVKITGTNAIDADKRLSAIEKLNKLPTEVLKNISTLCDNEKAVDYLKDESSVGIITSFLG' A
#
# COMPACT_ATOMS: atom_id res chain seq x y z
N MET A 1 -4.36 22.63 7.14
CA MET A 1 -5.30 22.18 6.08
C MET A 1 -5.52 20.69 6.28
N GLN A 2 -6.66 20.30 6.84
CA GLN A 2 -6.95 18.91 7.23
C GLN A 2 -7.65 18.19 6.06
N VAL A 3 -7.10 17.05 5.64
CA VAL A 3 -7.71 16.19 4.62
C VAL A 3 -8.90 15.48 5.24
N LYS A 4 -10.12 15.82 4.78
CA LYS A 4 -11.37 15.24 5.27
C LYS A 4 -11.72 14.01 4.43
N ILE A 5 -11.44 12.81 4.96
CA ILE A 5 -11.84 11.55 4.34
C ILE A 5 -13.34 11.35 4.61
N THR A 6 -14.15 11.35 3.56
CA THR A 6 -15.60 11.05 3.64
C THR A 6 -15.83 9.67 3.03
N GLY A 7 -16.22 8.72 3.88
CA GLY A 7 -16.54 7.34 3.53
C GLY A 7 -17.23 6.64 4.69
N THR A 8 -18.42 6.14 4.44
CA THR A 8 -19.32 5.47 5.38
C THR A 8 -18.79 4.07 5.69
N ASN A 9 -17.88 3.92 6.67
CA ASN A 9 -17.57 2.69 7.41
C ASN A 9 -16.34 2.94 8.31
N ALA A 10 -16.55 3.13 9.62
CA ALA A 10 -15.46 3.44 10.55
C ALA A 10 -14.32 2.40 10.53
N ILE A 11 -14.62 1.14 10.23
CA ILE A 11 -13.64 0.05 10.10
C ILE A 11 -12.71 0.25 8.90
N ASP A 12 -13.22 0.76 7.78
CA ASP A 12 -12.40 1.10 6.61
C ASP A 12 -11.51 2.31 6.88
N ALA A 13 -12.01 3.28 7.65
CA ALA A 13 -11.23 4.45 8.04
C ALA A 13 -10.04 4.06 8.93
N ASP A 14 -10.26 3.19 9.93
CA ASP A 14 -9.23 2.74 10.87
C ASP A 14 -8.15 1.89 10.17
N LYS A 15 -8.58 0.98 9.27
CA LYS A 15 -7.67 0.19 8.43
C LYS A 15 -6.86 1.07 7.48
N ARG A 16 -7.47 2.10 6.88
CA ARG A 16 -6.76 3.07 6.02
C ARG A 16 -5.76 3.90 6.82
N LEU A 17 -6.13 4.37 8.01
CA LEU A 17 -5.23 5.09 8.92
C LEU A 17 -4.01 4.23 9.30
N SER A 18 -4.26 3.00 9.75
CA SER A 18 -3.21 2.03 10.06
C SER A 18 -2.29 1.74 8.88
N ALA A 19 -2.84 1.65 7.66
CA ALA A 19 -2.05 1.48 6.45
C ALA A 19 -1.18 2.71 6.15
N ILE A 20 -1.72 3.93 6.27
CA ILE A 20 -0.99 5.18 6.07
C ILE A 20 0.13 5.33 7.10
N GLU A 21 -0.11 5.00 8.37
CA GLU A 21 0.93 5.03 9.41
C GLU A 21 2.06 4.03 9.14
N LYS A 22 1.75 2.85 8.61
CA LYS A 22 2.75 1.88 8.17
C LYS A 22 3.56 2.40 6.98
N LEU A 23 2.89 2.99 5.98
CA LEU A 23 3.54 3.58 4.82
C LEU A 23 4.47 4.75 5.21
N ASN A 24 4.07 5.60 6.16
CA ASN A 24 4.89 6.71 6.65
C ASN A 24 6.20 6.28 7.35
N LYS A 25 6.29 5.01 7.78
CA LYS A 25 7.52 4.45 8.38
C LYS A 25 8.47 3.88 7.33
N LEU A 26 8.04 3.77 6.07
CA LEU A 26 8.86 3.22 5.00
C LEU A 26 9.78 4.30 4.41
N PRO A 27 10.98 3.92 3.93
CA PRO A 27 11.84 4.81 3.18
C PRO A 27 11.15 5.34 1.91
N THR A 28 11.52 6.55 1.48
CA THR A 28 10.99 7.17 0.26
C THR A 28 11.21 6.31 -0.99
N GLU A 29 12.30 5.55 -1.04
CA GLU A 29 12.59 4.64 -2.16
C GLU A 29 11.59 3.48 -2.22
N VAL A 30 11.28 2.86 -1.08
CA VAL A 30 10.26 1.82 -0.96
C VAL A 30 8.89 2.36 -1.39
N LEU A 31 8.54 3.58 -0.98
CA LEU A 31 7.28 4.21 -1.39
C LEU A 31 7.20 4.45 -2.91
N LYS A 32 8.32 4.83 -3.56
CA LYS A 32 8.38 4.96 -5.03
C LYS A 32 8.21 3.60 -5.72
N ASN A 33 8.82 2.55 -5.18
CA ASN A 33 8.69 1.20 -5.73
C ASN A 33 7.24 0.69 -5.59
N ILE A 34 6.58 0.92 -4.44
CA ILE A 34 5.15 0.61 -4.25
C ILE A 34 4.29 1.37 -5.27
N SER A 35 4.53 2.68 -5.46
CA SER A 35 3.78 3.49 -6.42
C SER A 35 3.90 2.92 -7.84
N THR A 36 5.12 2.59 -8.27
CA THR A 36 5.41 2.02 -9.59
C THR A 36 4.74 0.66 -9.77
N LEU A 37 4.66 -0.13 -8.70
CA LEU A 37 4.02 -1.44 -8.70
C LEU A 37 2.49 -1.33 -8.81
N CYS A 38 1.89 -0.34 -8.15
CA CYS A 38 0.47 -0.04 -8.26
C CYS A 38 0.06 0.46 -9.65
N ASP A 39 0.97 1.10 -10.40
CA ASP A 39 0.73 1.51 -11.79
C ASP A 39 0.72 0.33 -12.78
N ASN A 40 1.16 -0.86 -12.36
CA ASN A 40 1.18 -2.07 -13.19
C ASN A 40 0.13 -3.08 -12.71
N GLU A 41 -0.98 -3.20 -13.45
CA GLU A 41 -2.11 -4.08 -13.13
C GLU A 41 -1.69 -5.55 -12.91
N LYS A 42 -0.74 -6.06 -13.72
CA LYS A 42 -0.20 -7.42 -13.53
C LYS A 42 0.61 -7.55 -12.25
N ALA A 43 1.30 -6.48 -11.86
CA ALA A 43 2.07 -6.47 -10.63
C ALA A 43 1.16 -6.40 -9.39
N VAL A 44 0.04 -5.70 -9.51
CA VAL A 44 -1.02 -5.70 -8.49
C VAL A 44 -1.67 -7.07 -8.33
N ASP A 45 -1.79 -7.87 -9.39
CA ASP A 45 -2.29 -9.25 -9.29
C ASP A 45 -1.40 -10.14 -8.42
N TYR A 46 -0.08 -9.92 -8.38
CA TYR A 46 0.80 -10.64 -7.46
C TYR A 46 0.55 -10.29 -5.99
N LEU A 47 -0.11 -9.17 -5.66
CA LEU A 47 -0.51 -8.83 -4.28
C LEU A 47 -1.74 -9.64 -3.81
N LYS A 48 -2.42 -10.35 -4.72
CA LYS A 48 -3.61 -11.16 -4.40
C LYS A 48 -3.29 -12.57 -3.90
N ASP A 49 -2.05 -13.03 -4.08
CA ASP A 49 -1.61 -14.37 -3.75
C ASP A 49 -0.43 -14.33 -2.77
N GLU A 50 -0.53 -15.05 -1.65
CA GLU A 50 0.46 -15.01 -0.56
C GLU A 50 1.85 -15.50 -1.01
N SER A 51 1.92 -16.45 -1.95
CA SER A 51 3.19 -16.93 -2.51
C SER A 51 3.84 -15.88 -3.41
N SER A 52 3.01 -15.06 -4.05
CA SER A 52 3.41 -13.99 -4.96
C SER A 52 3.80 -12.70 -4.22
N VAL A 53 3.29 -12.50 -2.99
CA VAL A 53 3.71 -11.40 -2.12
C VAL A 53 5.21 -11.46 -1.87
N GLY A 54 5.79 -12.65 -1.65
CA GLY A 54 7.23 -12.83 -1.43
C GLY A 54 8.11 -12.31 -2.58
N ILE A 55 7.61 -12.40 -3.82
CA ILE A 55 8.30 -11.89 -5.02
C ILE A 55 8.33 -10.36 -5.01
N ILE A 56 7.24 -9.75 -4.55
CA ILE A 56 7.11 -8.29 -4.46
C ILE A 56 7.91 -7.73 -3.30
N THR A 57 7.99 -8.42 -2.16
CA THR A 57 8.78 -7.95 -1.02
C THR A 57 10.25 -7.75 -1.39
N SER A 58 10.81 -8.62 -2.23
CA SER A 58 12.17 -8.45 -2.76
C SER A 58 12.32 -7.26 -3.72
N PHE A 59 11.26 -6.85 -4.40
CA PHE A 59 11.24 -5.65 -5.25
C PHE A 59 11.09 -4.35 -4.44
N LEU A 60 10.42 -4.44 -3.28
CA LEU A 60 10.17 -3.30 -2.43
C LEU A 60 11.37 -2.90 -1.58
N GLY A 61 12.29 -3.83 -1.28
CA GLY A 61 13.52 -3.58 -0.52
C GLY A 61 13.51 -4.24 0.84
#